data_AF-A0A7V3RQ07-F1
#
_entry.id   AF-A0A7V3RQ07-F1
#
_cell.length_a   1.000
_cell.length_b   1.000
_cell.length_c   1.000
_cell.angle_alpha   90.00
_cell.angle_beta   90.00
_cell.angle_gamma   90.00
#
_symmetry.space_group_name_H-M   'P 1'
#
loop_
_entity.id
_entity.type
_entity.pdbx_description
1 polymer ?
#
loop_
_entity_poly.entity_id
_entity_poly.type
_entity_poly.pdbx_seq_one_letter_code
_entity_poly.pdbx_strand_id
1 'polypeptide(L)'
;MIENNPTNVSSAFEILLEEIEAEIGFVNRVGAGAFEAGEHDKAREALDRAEALAAFRERVAALRAEWEEMAAAAERGEDEQTRAERRDLGKLRKGVRTPESAYCRPILEVLEEMGGAGTAAEVLERVGERMKPILKPVDYETLPSMPHEPRWRNAAQWA
;
A
#
# COMPACT_ATOMS: atom_id res chain seq x y z
N MET A 1 -24.92 -18.97 -16.05
CA MET A 1 -24.36 -18.56 -14.75
C MET A 1 -23.20 -17.64 -15.06
N ILE A 2 -23.40 -16.34 -14.95
CA ILE A 2 -22.35 -15.36 -15.24
C ILE A 2 -21.55 -15.23 -13.95
N GLU A 3 -20.38 -15.88 -13.90
CA GLU A 3 -19.37 -15.67 -12.86
C GLU A 3 -18.83 -14.25 -13.01
N ASN A 4 -19.54 -13.29 -12.44
CA ASN A 4 -19.08 -11.93 -12.33
C ASN A 4 -18.21 -11.88 -11.06
N ASN A 5 -16.89 -12.06 -11.21
CA ASN A 5 -15.93 -11.69 -10.18
C ASN A 5 -15.23 -10.40 -10.60
N PRO A 6 -15.85 -9.22 -10.42
CA PRO A 6 -15.20 -7.95 -10.68
C PRO A 6 -14.34 -7.62 -9.46
N THR A 7 -13.03 -7.69 -9.62
CA THR A 7 -12.11 -6.95 -8.75
C THR A 7 -12.58 -5.49 -8.71
N ASN A 8 -13.06 -5.03 -7.55
CA ASN A 8 -13.48 -3.65 -7.34
C ASN A 8 -12.36 -2.72 -7.83
N VAL A 9 -12.69 -1.64 -8.54
CA VAL A 9 -11.71 -0.65 -9.04
C VAL A 9 -10.76 -0.16 -7.94
N SER A 10 -11.23 0.07 -6.71
CA SER A 10 -10.38 0.38 -5.54
C SER A 10 -9.38 -0.72 -5.23
N SER A 11 -9.78 -1.99 -5.32
CA SER A 11 -8.90 -3.14 -5.12
C SER A 11 -7.91 -3.31 -6.26
N ALA A 12 -8.30 -2.98 -7.50
CA ALA A 12 -7.38 -2.98 -8.64
C ALA A 12 -6.31 -1.88 -8.49
N PHE A 13 -6.68 -0.70 -7.99
CA PHE A 13 -5.72 0.34 -7.64
C PHE A 13 -4.77 -0.09 -6.51
N GLU A 14 -5.26 -0.78 -5.48
CA GLU A 14 -4.42 -1.32 -4.40
C GLU A 14 -3.41 -2.33 -4.93
N ILE A 15 -3.85 -3.29 -5.75
CA ILE A 15 -2.95 -4.26 -6.41
C ILE A 15 -1.89 -3.54 -7.26
N LEU A 16 -2.31 -2.55 -8.06
CA LEU A 16 -1.37 -1.81 -8.91
C LEU A 16 -0.33 -1.01 -8.10
N LEU A 17 -0.76 -0.34 -7.03
CA LEU A 17 0.14 0.41 -6.15
C LEU A 17 1.16 -0.52 -5.48
N GLU A 18 0.73 -1.70 -5.03
CA GLU A 18 1.61 -2.70 -4.46
C GLU A 18 2.66 -3.21 -5.45
N GLU A 19 2.28 -3.48 -6.69
CA GLU A 19 3.25 -3.92 -7.72
C GLU A 19 4.26 -2.82 -8.05
N ILE A 20 3.85 -1.55 -8.06
CA ILE A 20 4.76 -0.41 -8.24
C ILE A 20 5.74 -0.31 -7.05
N GLU A 21 5.24 -0.44 -5.82
CA GLU A 21 6.07 -0.41 -4.61
C GLU A 21 7.08 -1.57 -4.57
N ALA A 22 6.68 -2.77 -5.01
CA ALA A 22 7.57 -3.92 -5.11
C ALA A 22 8.71 -3.67 -6.11
N GLU A 23 8.40 -3.05 -7.26
CA GLU A 23 9.41 -2.66 -8.26
C GLU A 23 10.36 -1.58 -7.71
N ILE A 24 9.85 -0.57 -7.00
CA ILE A 24 10.68 0.43 -6.30
C ILE A 24 11.63 -0.25 -5.31
N GLY A 25 11.11 -1.18 -4.50
CA GLY A 25 11.91 -1.94 -3.54
C GLY A 25 13.01 -2.78 -4.22
N PHE A 26 12.71 -3.39 -5.36
CA PHE A 26 13.71 -4.10 -6.17
C PHE A 26 14.81 -3.17 -6.68
N VAL A 27 14.44 -2.04 -7.29
CA VAL A 27 15.39 -1.05 -7.83
C VAL A 27 16.29 -0.48 -6.72
N ASN A 28 15.73 -0.19 -5.55
CA ASN A 28 16.50 0.28 -4.40
C ASN A 28 17.55 -0.73 -3.92
N ARG A 29 17.21 -2.03 -3.88
CA ARG A 29 18.19 -3.08 -3.53
C ARG A 29 19.31 -3.19 -4.55
N VAL A 30 18.98 -3.08 -5.85
CA VAL A 30 19.98 -3.06 -6.92
C VAL A 30 20.90 -1.84 -6.78
N GLY A 31 20.33 -0.66 -6.53
CA GLY A 31 21.09 0.57 -6.30
C GLY A 31 22.00 0.50 -5.08
N ALA A 32 21.52 -0.06 -3.97
CA ALA A 32 22.32 -0.28 -2.76
C ALA A 32 23.53 -1.18 -3.03
N GLY A 33 23.32 -2.32 -3.70
CA GLY A 33 24.40 -3.22 -4.08
C GLY A 33 25.42 -2.58 -5.03
N ALA A 34 24.96 -1.74 -5.97
CA ALA A 34 25.85 -0.99 -6.86
C ALA A 34 26.69 0.05 -6.11
N PHE A 35 26.11 0.74 -5.12
CA PHE A 35 26.85 1.64 -4.24
C PHE A 35 27.91 0.91 -3.41
N GLU A 36 27.58 -0.24 -2.82
CA GLU A 36 28.52 -1.07 -2.06
C GLU A 36 29.70 -1.55 -2.92
N ALA A 37 29.45 -1.88 -4.20
CA ALA A 37 30.46 -2.32 -5.15
C ALA A 37 31.31 -1.17 -5.75
N GLY A 38 31.01 0.09 -5.42
CA GLY A 38 31.66 1.27 -6.01
C GLY A 38 31.26 1.54 -7.47
N GLU A 39 30.20 0.89 -7.96
CA GLU A 39 29.66 1.05 -9.32
C GLU A 39 28.73 2.27 -9.39
N HIS A 40 29.29 3.46 -9.16
CA HIS A 40 28.51 4.70 -8.98
C HIS A 40 27.58 5.05 -10.16
N ASP A 41 27.97 4.72 -11.39
CA ASP A 41 27.12 4.98 -12.57
C ASP A 41 25.84 4.12 -12.52
N LYS A 42 25.95 2.83 -12.21
CA LYS A 42 24.78 1.95 -12.03
C LYS A 42 23.93 2.35 -10.84
N ALA A 43 24.58 2.82 -9.77
CA ALA A 43 23.89 3.31 -8.58
C ALA A 43 23.05 4.56 -8.90
N ARG A 44 23.57 5.44 -9.76
CA ARG A 44 22.84 6.61 -10.28
C ARG A 44 21.67 6.20 -11.19
N GLU A 45 21.88 5.25 -12.09
CA GLU A 45 20.78 4.73 -12.94
C GLU A 45 19.64 4.11 -12.11
N ALA A 46 19.98 3.38 -11.05
CA ALA A 46 18.99 2.83 -10.13
C ALA A 46 18.24 3.95 -9.38
N LEU A 47 18.94 4.98 -8.92
CA LEU A 47 18.32 6.14 -8.28
C LEU A 47 17.34 6.85 -9.21
N ASP A 48 17.76 7.18 -10.43
CA ASP A 48 16.91 7.86 -11.42
C ASP A 48 15.63 7.05 -11.72
N ARG A 49 15.77 5.72 -11.81
CA ARG A 49 14.63 4.81 -12.00
C ARG A 49 13.71 4.76 -10.78
N ALA A 50 14.26 4.72 -9.57
CA ALA A 50 13.48 4.74 -8.34
C ALA A 50 12.67 6.04 -8.21
N GLU A 51 13.28 7.18 -8.54
CA GLU A 51 12.59 8.49 -8.56
C GLU A 51 11.43 8.51 -9.57
N ALA A 52 11.66 8.01 -10.78
CA ALA A 52 10.62 7.95 -11.81
C ALA A 52 9.44 7.05 -11.39
N LEU A 53 9.72 5.92 -10.75
CA LEU A 53 8.71 5.00 -10.23
C LEU A 53 7.96 5.59 -9.04
N ALA A 54 8.63 6.27 -8.11
CA ALA A 54 7.99 6.96 -7.00
C ALA A 54 7.03 8.06 -7.50
N ALA A 55 7.47 8.89 -8.46
CA ALA A 55 6.61 9.89 -9.09
C ALA A 55 5.42 9.27 -9.86
N PHE A 56 5.58 8.06 -10.39
CA PHE A 56 4.46 7.32 -10.99
C PHE A 56 3.49 6.78 -9.94
N ARG A 57 3.99 6.20 -8.84
CA ARG A 57 3.18 5.74 -7.70
C ARG A 57 2.29 6.85 -7.17
N GLU A 58 2.83 8.05 -6.96
CA GLU A 58 2.05 9.20 -6.47
C GLU A 58 0.92 9.60 -7.42
N ARG A 59 1.16 9.55 -8.74
CA ARG A 59 0.10 9.80 -9.73
C ARG A 59 -0.99 8.74 -9.67
N VAL A 60 -0.64 7.47 -9.48
CA VAL A 60 -1.61 6.38 -9.35
C VAL A 60 -2.40 6.51 -8.04
N ALA A 61 -1.76 6.92 -6.95
CA ALA A 61 -2.41 7.18 -5.68
C ALA A 61 -3.42 8.35 -5.78
N ALA A 62 -3.05 9.42 -6.49
CA ALA A 62 -3.95 10.53 -6.78
C ALA A 62 -5.17 10.08 -7.60
N LEU A 63 -4.98 9.29 -8.66
CA LEU A 63 -6.07 8.73 -9.46
C LEU A 63 -7.01 7.84 -8.64
N ARG A 64 -6.47 7.06 -7.70
CA ARG A 64 -7.26 6.27 -6.75
C ARG A 64 -8.14 7.18 -5.89
N ALA A 65 -7.58 8.26 -5.35
CA ALA A 65 -8.33 9.22 -4.53
C ALA A 65 -9.44 9.92 -5.33
N GLU A 66 -9.14 10.38 -6.54
CA GLU A 66 -10.14 10.97 -7.46
C GLU A 66 -11.27 9.99 -7.77
N TRP A 67 -10.93 8.71 -8.02
CA TRP A 67 -11.92 7.67 -8.24
C TRP A 67 -12.83 7.46 -7.01
N GLU A 68 -12.25 7.39 -5.81
CA GLU A 68 -13.00 7.23 -4.57
C GLU A 68 -13.94 8.42 -4.31
N GLU A 69 -13.51 9.64 -4.64
CA GLU A 69 -14.35 10.84 -4.53
C GLU A 69 -15.54 10.80 -5.50
N MET A 70 -15.30 10.45 -6.78
CA MET A 70 -16.35 10.30 -7.78
C MET A 70 -17.36 9.20 -7.41
N ALA A 71 -16.86 8.06 -6.92
CA ALA A 71 -17.70 6.96 -6.46
C ALA A 71 -18.55 7.37 -5.25
N ALA A 72 -17.97 8.11 -4.30
CA ALA A 72 -18.70 8.63 -3.14
C ALA A 72 -19.73 9.71 -3.52
N ALA A 73 -19.45 10.52 -4.53
CA ALA A 73 -20.40 11.52 -5.06
C ALA A 73 -21.60 10.84 -5.72
N ALA A 74 -21.38 9.78 -6.51
CA ALA A 74 -22.45 8.99 -7.10
C ALA A 74 -23.37 8.39 -6.01
N GLU A 75 -22.80 7.81 -4.95
CA GLU A 75 -23.58 7.19 -3.86
C GLU A 75 -24.46 8.19 -3.06
N ARG A 76 -24.11 9.49 -3.05
CA ARG A 76 -24.88 10.53 -2.35
C ARG A 76 -26.13 10.97 -3.11
N GLY A 77 -26.16 10.77 -4.43
CA GLY A 77 -27.29 11.15 -5.30
C GLY A 77 -28.21 10.00 -5.68
N GLU A 78 -27.94 8.78 -5.21
CA GLU A 78 -28.69 7.57 -5.57
C GLU A 78 -29.96 7.39 -4.73
N ASP A 79 -31.05 7.02 -5.40
CA ASP A 79 -32.26 6.55 -4.73
C ASP A 79 -32.05 5.14 -4.11
N GLU A 80 -32.95 4.76 -3.21
CA GLU A 80 -32.82 3.55 -2.40
C GLU A 80 -32.85 2.26 -3.25
N GLN A 81 -33.47 2.31 -4.42
CA GLN A 81 -33.57 1.19 -5.36
C GLN A 81 -32.26 1.00 -6.14
N THR A 82 -31.68 2.09 -6.67
CA THR A 82 -30.36 2.07 -7.34
C THR A 82 -29.25 1.64 -6.37
N ARG A 83 -29.38 2.04 -5.10
CA ARG A 83 -28.47 1.65 -4.02
C ARG A 83 -28.56 0.16 -3.68
N ALA A 84 -29.76 -0.42 -3.77
CA ALA A 84 -29.97 -1.86 -3.55
C ALA A 84 -29.40 -2.70 -4.70
N GLU A 85 -29.61 -2.28 -5.95
CA GLU A 85 -29.05 -2.94 -7.13
C GLU A 85 -27.51 -2.88 -7.16
N ARG A 86 -26.90 -1.74 -6.79
CA ARG A 86 -25.43 -1.64 -6.63
C ARG A 86 -24.86 -2.51 -5.51
N ARG A 87 -25.63 -2.80 -4.45
CA ARG A 87 -25.23 -3.76 -3.40
C ARG A 87 -25.27 -5.20 -3.90
N ASP A 88 -26.16 -5.50 -4.83
CA ASP A 88 -26.35 -6.82 -5.45
C ASP A 88 -25.29 -7.12 -6.53
N LEU A 89 -24.65 -6.10 -7.10
CA LEU A 89 -23.50 -6.23 -8.04
C LEU A 89 -22.19 -6.73 -7.41
N GLY A 90 -22.23 -7.36 -6.23
CA GLY A 90 -21.06 -8.00 -5.64
C GLY A 90 -19.99 -7.00 -5.20
N LYS A 91 -20.38 -5.95 -4.46
CA LYS A 91 -19.41 -5.10 -3.75
C LYS A 91 -18.58 -6.01 -2.82
N LEU A 92 -17.35 -6.33 -3.21
CA LEU A 92 -16.38 -6.97 -2.32
C LEU A 92 -16.24 -6.10 -1.07
N ARG A 93 -16.35 -6.74 0.10
CA ARG A 93 -16.46 -6.05 1.38
C ARG A 93 -15.27 -5.10 1.58
N LYS A 94 -15.57 -3.81 1.75
CA LYS A 94 -14.61 -2.82 2.26
C LYS A 94 -13.91 -3.41 3.49
N GLY A 95 -12.58 -3.32 3.54
CA GLY A 95 -11.80 -3.71 4.71
C GLY A 95 -11.38 -5.18 4.79
N VAL A 96 -10.95 -5.79 3.68
CA VAL A 96 -10.19 -7.05 3.77
C VAL A 96 -8.85 -6.80 4.46
N ARG A 97 -8.21 -5.65 4.19
CA ARG A 97 -6.93 -5.21 4.77
C ARG A 97 -7.05 -4.02 5.73
N THR A 98 -6.01 -3.81 6.51
CA THR A 98 -5.87 -2.62 7.36
C THR A 98 -5.49 -1.42 6.48
N PRO A 99 -6.27 -0.32 6.49
CA PRO A 99 -5.98 0.84 5.64
C PRO A 99 -4.70 1.56 6.09
N GLU A 100 -3.98 2.17 5.15
CA GLU A 100 -2.72 2.90 5.39
C GLU A 100 -2.85 3.97 6.49
N SER A 101 -3.96 4.72 6.50
CA SER A 101 -4.24 5.71 7.55
C SER A 101 -4.35 5.14 8.97
N ALA A 102 -4.58 3.83 9.13
CA ALA A 102 -4.57 3.19 10.44
C ALA A 102 -3.16 2.95 10.99
N TYR A 103 -2.12 3.09 10.16
CA TYR A 103 -0.72 2.93 10.56
C TYR A 103 -0.12 4.24 11.11
N CYS A 104 -0.61 5.41 10.68
CA CYS A 104 -0.02 6.70 11.07
C CYS A 104 0.03 6.90 12.60
N ARG A 105 -1.06 6.60 13.32
CA ARG A 105 -1.07 6.74 14.79
C ARG A 105 -0.09 5.77 15.48
N PRO A 106 -0.13 4.45 15.21
CA PRO A 106 0.85 3.51 15.76
C PRO A 106 2.31 3.90 15.47
N ILE A 107 2.62 4.41 14.28
CA ILE A 107 3.96 4.88 13.90
C ILE A 107 4.39 6.05 14.79
N LEU A 108 3.53 7.06 14.96
CA LEU A 108 3.82 8.22 15.79
C LEU A 108 3.98 7.85 17.26
N GLU A 109 3.14 6.96 17.79
CA GLU A 109 3.25 6.47 19.17
C GLU A 109 4.56 5.70 19.39
N VAL A 110 4.98 4.87 18.44
CA VAL A 110 6.28 4.18 18.50
C VAL A 110 7.44 5.18 18.43
N LEU A 111 7.38 6.18 17.55
CA LEU A 111 8.41 7.20 17.47
C LEU A 111 8.50 8.03 18.76
N GLU A 112 7.38 8.38 19.37
CA GLU A 112 7.34 9.07 20.67
C GLU A 112 8.03 8.25 21.76
N GLU A 113 7.71 6.96 21.88
CA GLU A 113 8.36 6.03 22.82
C GLU A 113 9.87 5.86 22.55
N MET A 114 10.30 6.07 21.30
CA MET A 114 11.71 6.04 20.88
C MET A 114 12.45 7.37 21.10
N GLY A 115 11.81 8.39 21.65
CA GLY A 115 12.41 9.70 21.84
C GLY A 115 12.41 10.56 20.56
N GLY A 116 11.51 10.26 19.63
CA GLY A 116 11.25 11.04 18.41
C GLY A 116 11.96 10.55 17.16
N ALA A 117 12.80 9.52 17.23
CA ALA A 117 13.53 8.99 16.07
C ALA A 117 13.90 7.51 16.24
N GLY A 118 14.10 6.81 15.13
CA GLY A 118 14.48 5.40 15.09
C GLY A 118 14.87 4.96 13.68
N THR A 119 15.55 3.81 13.57
CA THR A 119 15.73 3.21 12.24
C THR A 119 14.40 2.65 11.74
N ALA A 120 14.17 2.68 10.43
CA ALA A 120 12.93 2.17 9.84
C ALA A 120 12.66 0.70 10.26
N ALA A 121 13.70 -0.13 10.32
CA ALA A 121 13.57 -1.52 10.73
C ALA A 121 13.06 -1.67 12.17
N GLU A 122 13.64 -0.92 13.12
CA GLU A 122 13.25 -0.96 14.54
C GLU A 122 11.86 -0.36 14.78
N VAL A 123 11.53 0.73 14.07
CA VAL A 123 10.21 1.36 14.14
C VAL A 123 9.15 0.37 13.64
N LEU A 124 9.35 -0.21 12.46
CA LEU A 124 8.40 -1.16 11.86
C LEU A 124 8.18 -2.40 12.72
N GLU A 125 9.21 -2.91 13.39
CA GLU A 125 9.08 -4.07 14.29
C GLU A 125 8.18 -3.76 15.48
N ARG A 126 8.36 -2.60 16.13
CA ARG A 126 7.49 -2.15 17.23
C ARG A 126 6.07 -1.80 16.76
N VAL A 127 5.93 -1.21 15.58
CA VAL A 127 4.63 -0.93 14.96
C VAL A 127 3.88 -2.23 14.72
N GLY A 128 4.54 -3.27 14.20
CA GLY A 128 3.95 -4.59 13.99
C GLY A 128 3.37 -5.19 15.26
N GLU A 129 4.14 -5.17 16.36
CA GLU A 129 3.68 -5.64 17.67
C GLU A 129 2.46 -4.85 18.17
N ARG A 130 2.47 -3.53 18.05
CA ARG A 130 1.37 -2.65 18.47
C ARG A 130 0.12 -2.83 17.61
N MET A 131 0.29 -3.14 16.33
CA MET A 131 -0.81 -3.29 15.38
C MET A 131 -1.41 -4.69 15.35
N LYS A 132 -0.84 -5.69 16.02
CA LYS A 132 -1.42 -7.06 16.13
C LYS A 132 -2.95 -7.11 16.35
N PRO A 133 -3.57 -6.31 17.24
CA PRO A 133 -5.03 -6.32 17.43
C PRO A 133 -5.83 -5.63 16.32
N ILE A 134 -5.16 -4.85 15.46
CA ILE A 134 -5.76 -4.07 14.37
C ILE A 134 -5.62 -4.81 13.03
N LEU A 135 -4.46 -5.46 12.82
CA LEU A 135 -4.11 -6.17 11.59
C LEU A 135 -5.07 -7.33 11.32
N LYS A 136 -5.38 -7.51 10.03
CA LYS A 136 -6.26 -8.56 9.55
C LYS A 136 -5.43 -9.73 9.04
N PRO A 137 -6.00 -10.95 8.93
CA PRO A 137 -5.27 -12.13 8.49
C PRO A 137 -4.48 -11.94 7.18
N VAL A 138 -5.10 -11.28 6.20
CA VAL A 138 -4.48 -10.96 4.90
C VAL A 138 -3.27 -10.03 5.00
N ASP A 139 -3.17 -9.21 6.05
CA ASP A 139 -2.05 -8.29 6.24
C ASP A 139 -0.77 -9.05 6.63
N TYR A 140 -0.89 -10.30 7.12
CA TYR A 140 0.21 -11.20 7.43
C TYR A 140 0.64 -12.08 6.25
N GLU A 141 -0.12 -12.10 5.17
CA GLU A 141 0.26 -12.84 3.96
C GLU A 141 1.46 -12.17 3.29
N THR A 142 2.28 -12.98 2.61
CA THR A 142 3.42 -12.50 1.83
C THR A 142 3.02 -12.27 0.37
N LEU A 143 3.79 -11.45 -0.32
CA LEU A 143 3.62 -11.24 -1.76
C LEU A 143 4.49 -12.24 -2.55
N PRO A 144 4.06 -12.70 -3.72
CA PRO A 144 4.92 -13.51 -4.61
C PRO A 144 6.25 -12.81 -4.96
N SER A 145 6.24 -11.48 -5.05
CA SER A 145 7.41 -10.63 -5.31
C SER A 145 8.27 -10.36 -4.07
N MET A 146 7.68 -10.45 -2.86
CA MET A 146 8.38 -10.31 -1.58
C MET A 146 7.99 -11.45 -0.63
N PRO A 147 8.48 -12.67 -0.88
CA PRO A 147 8.06 -13.86 -0.15
C PRO A 147 8.50 -13.90 1.32
N HIS A 148 9.38 -12.98 1.72
CA HIS A 148 9.95 -12.90 3.08
C HIS A 148 9.39 -11.74 3.91
N GLU A 149 8.53 -10.90 3.36
CA GLU A 149 7.96 -9.76 4.08
C GLU A 149 6.42 -9.81 4.07
N PRO A 150 5.78 -9.70 5.25
CA PRO A 150 4.33 -9.64 5.34
C PRO A 150 3.84 -8.29 4.80
N ARG A 151 2.68 -8.32 4.12
CA ARG A 151 2.05 -7.14 3.48
C ARG A 151 1.93 -5.92 4.40
N TRP A 152 1.65 -6.10 5.69
CA TRP A 152 1.53 -5.00 6.65
C TRP A 152 2.81 -4.20 6.79
N ARG A 153 3.98 -4.85 6.67
CA ARG A 153 5.27 -4.20 6.89
C ARG A 153 5.56 -3.20 5.77
N ASN A 154 5.28 -3.59 4.53
CA ASN A 154 5.36 -2.67 3.39
C ASN A 154 4.33 -1.55 3.51
N ALA A 155 3.08 -1.85 3.88
CA ALA A 155 2.04 -0.82 4.07
C ALA A 155 2.42 0.21 5.15
N ALA A 156 3.01 -0.24 6.26
CA ALA A 156 3.47 0.63 7.34
C ALA A 156 4.67 1.50 6.97
N GLN A 157 5.50 1.07 6.00
CA GLN A 157 6.66 1.81 5.56
C GLN A 157 6.28 3.05 4.72
N TRP A 158 5.11 3.02 4.08
CA TRP A 158 4.64 4.07 3.17
C TRP A 158 3.50 4.93 3.75
N ALA A 159 3.05 4.64 4.98
CA ALA A 159 2.01 5.39 5.69
C ALA A 159 2.50 6.70 6.33
#